data_AF-A0A353X507-F1
#
_entry.id   AF-A0A353X507-F1
#
_cell.length_a   1.000
_cell.length_b   1.000
_cell.length_c   1.000
_cell.angle_alpha   90.00
_cell.angle_beta   90.00
_cell.angle_gamma   90.00
#
_symmetry.space_group_name_H-M   'P 1'
#
loop_
_entity.id
_entity.type
_entity.pdbx_description
1 polymer ?
#
loop_
_entity_poly.entity_id
_entity_poly.type
_entity_poly.pdbx_seq_one_letter_code
_entity_poly.pdbx_strand_id
1 'polypeptide(L)'
;MPNPLLELGTGGHAIGKNPLAMGVDALAAAGHARQGLAKVMRKKCLDCCGFQAAEVRKCVATDCPLWPYRMGVSPFLSADAKARGAGPGEVGDA
;
A
#
# COMPACT_ATOMS: atom_id res chain seq x y z
N MET A 1 -8.59 23.05 -3.63
CA MET A 1 -9.17 22.15 -4.66
C MET A 1 -9.87 21.01 -3.93
N PRO A 2 -11.08 20.58 -4.34
CA PRO A 2 -11.72 19.41 -3.73
C PRO A 2 -10.85 18.16 -3.94
N ASN A 3 -10.78 17.27 -2.95
CA ASN A 3 -10.00 16.03 -3.04
C ASN A 3 -10.56 15.16 -4.20
N PRO A 4 -9.77 14.81 -5.22
CA PRO A 4 -10.26 14.10 -6.39
C PRO A 4 -10.72 12.67 -6.08
N LEU A 5 -10.31 12.11 -4.94
CA LEU A 5 -10.69 10.78 -4.45
C LEU A 5 -12.04 10.76 -3.72
N LEU A 6 -12.65 11.93 -3.48
CA LEU A 6 -13.90 12.06 -2.75
C LEU A 6 -15.04 12.54 -3.66
N GLU A 7 -16.25 12.09 -3.37
CA GLU A 7 -17.51 12.55 -3.96
C GLU A 7 -18.49 12.97 -2.86
N LEU A 8 -19.55 13.69 -3.23
CA LEU A 8 -20.55 14.18 -2.30
C LEU A 8 -21.67 13.15 -2.14
N GLY A 9 -21.83 12.62 -0.93
CA GLY A 9 -22.94 11.74 -0.60
C GLY A 9 -24.27 12.47 -0.52
N THR A 10 -25.38 11.71 -0.51
CA THR A 10 -26.76 12.24 -0.47
C THR A 10 -27.03 13.17 0.74
N GLY A 11 -26.26 13.04 1.82
CA GLY A 11 -26.36 13.90 3.01
C GLY A 11 -25.30 15.02 3.08
N GLY A 12 -24.61 15.33 1.98
CA GLY A 12 -23.59 16.39 1.94
C GLY A 12 -22.26 16.04 2.60
N HIS A 13 -22.06 14.80 3.07
CA HIS A 13 -20.78 14.33 3.58
C HIS A 13 -19.90 13.77 2.46
N ALA A 14 -18.59 13.83 2.66
CA ALA A 14 -17.65 13.26 1.71
C ALA A 14 -17.64 11.73 1.79
N ILE A 15 -17.70 11.07 0.63
CA ILE A 15 -17.59 9.62 0.47
C ILE A 15 -16.40 9.32 -0.43
N GLY A 16 -15.66 8.24 -0.15
CA GLY A 16 -14.58 7.78 -1.02
C GLY A 16 -15.12 7.21 -2.33
N LYS A 17 -14.61 7.70 -3.47
CA LYS A 17 -14.93 7.13 -4.77
C LYS A 17 -14.44 5.70 -4.89
N ASN A 18 -15.13 4.88 -5.69
CA ASN A 18 -14.64 3.55 -6.04
C ASN A 18 -13.38 3.65 -6.93
N PRO A 19 -12.19 3.24 -6.47
CA PRO A 19 -10.95 3.34 -7.25
C PRO A 19 -11.02 2.60 -8.60
N LEU A 20 -11.81 1.53 -8.68
CA LEU A 20 -11.98 0.75 -9.91
C LEU A 20 -12.73 1.50 -11.00
N ALA A 21 -13.49 2.55 -10.64
CA ALA A 21 -14.22 3.39 -11.57
C ALA A 21 -13.45 4.67 -11.97
N MET A 22 -12.33 4.98 -11.31
CA MET A 22 -11.58 6.23 -11.54
C MET A 22 -10.59 6.16 -12.71
N GLY A 23 -10.17 4.96 -13.10
CA GLY A 23 -9.10 4.77 -14.08
C GLY A 23 -7.70 4.97 -13.49
N VAL A 24 -6.70 4.36 -14.12
CA VAL A 24 -5.32 4.31 -13.59
C VAL A 24 -4.63 5.68 -13.59
N ASP A 25 -4.90 6.52 -14.59
CA ASP A 25 -4.27 7.85 -14.69
C ASP A 25 -4.77 8.80 -13.61
N ALA A 26 -6.06 8.74 -13.28
CA ALA A 26 -6.62 9.53 -12.17
C ALA A 26 -6.04 9.08 -10.82
N LEU A 27 -5.86 7.77 -10.61
CA LEU A 27 -5.20 7.25 -9.41
C LEU A 27 -3.74 7.70 -9.34
N ALA A 28 -3.01 7.63 -10.45
CA ALA A 28 -1.63 8.10 -10.53
C ALA A 28 -1.52 9.61 -10.26
N ALA A 29 -2.39 10.43 -10.85
CA ALA A 29 -2.46 11.87 -10.60
C ALA A 29 -2.81 12.21 -9.15
N ALA A 30 -3.57 11.34 -8.46
CA ALA A 30 -3.85 11.44 -7.04
C ALA A 30 -2.70 10.89 -6.14
N GLY A 31 -1.56 10.50 -6.72
CA GLY A 31 -0.39 10.02 -5.99
C GLY A 31 -0.35 8.50 -5.75
N HIS A 32 -1.31 7.74 -6.28
CA HIS A 32 -1.35 6.28 -6.16
C HIS A 32 -0.62 5.60 -7.31
N ALA A 33 0.70 5.44 -7.18
CA ALA A 33 1.51 4.71 -8.16
C ALA A 33 1.29 3.18 -8.09
N ARG A 34 1.38 2.52 -9.25
CA ARG A 34 1.35 1.06 -9.36
C ARG A 34 2.50 0.44 -8.57
N GLN A 35 2.16 -0.27 -7.51
CA GLN A 35 3.11 -0.94 -6.63
C GLN A 35 2.70 -2.40 -6.44
N GLY A 36 3.69 -3.26 -6.18
CA GLY A 36 3.41 -4.64 -5.78
C GLY A 36 2.66 -4.68 -4.46
N LEU A 37 1.67 -5.58 -4.34
CA LEU A 37 0.78 -5.63 -3.17
C LEU A 37 1.54 -5.78 -1.84
N ALA A 38 2.62 -6.56 -1.81
CA ALA A 38 3.45 -6.71 -0.62
C ALA A 38 4.15 -5.39 -0.21
N LYS A 39 4.55 -4.54 -1.16
CA LYS A 39 5.10 -3.20 -0.88
C LYS A 39 4.02 -2.28 -0.29
N VAL A 40 2.81 -2.32 -0.83
CA VAL A 40 1.65 -1.57 -0.30
C VAL A 40 1.34 -2.00 1.14
N MET A 41 1.28 -3.31 1.40
CA MET A 41 1.09 -3.85 2.75
C MET A 41 2.21 -3.43 3.71
N ARG A 42 3.46 -3.38 3.24
CA ARG A 42 4.59 -2.87 4.05
C ARG A 42 4.43 -1.39 4.39
N LYS A 43 3.94 -0.54 3.47
CA LYS A 43 3.63 0.87 3.78
C LYS A 43 2.61 0.97 4.94
N LYS A 44 1.60 0.10 4.98
CA LYS A 44 0.66 0.03 6.12
C LYS A 44 1.33 -0.46 7.41
N CYS A 45 2.27 -1.40 7.32
CA CYS A 45 3.01 -1.84 8.51
C CYS A 45 3.89 -0.72 9.06
N LEU A 46 4.54 0.07 8.20
CA LEU A 46 5.31 1.25 8.61
C LEU A 46 4.39 2.25 9.31
N ASP A 47 3.26 2.61 8.71
CA ASP A 47 2.25 3.48 9.31
C ASP A 47 1.80 3.00 10.71
N CYS A 48 1.48 1.70 10.85
CA CYS A 48 1.10 1.08 12.12
C CYS A 48 2.20 1.15 13.19
N CYS A 49 3.47 1.02 12.79
CA CYS A 49 4.64 1.03 13.67
C CYS A 49 5.30 2.42 13.76
N GLY A 50 4.57 3.52 13.52
CA GLY A 50 5.09 4.89 13.66
C GLY A 50 6.24 5.20 12.70
N PHE A 51 6.20 4.62 11.50
CA PHE A 51 7.22 4.69 10.46
C PHE A 51 8.60 4.12 10.87
N GLN A 52 8.67 3.30 11.92
CA GLN A 52 9.92 2.68 12.38
C GLN A 52 10.09 1.28 11.79
N ALA A 53 11.01 1.12 10.83
CA ALA A 53 11.29 -0.18 10.22
C ALA A 53 11.78 -1.23 11.23
N ALA A 54 12.49 -0.80 12.28
CA ALA A 54 12.93 -1.67 13.37
C ALA A 54 11.76 -2.29 14.14
N GLU A 55 10.69 -1.52 14.35
CA GLU A 55 9.48 -1.98 15.06
C GLU A 55 8.64 -2.89 14.17
N VAL A 56 8.57 -2.64 12.86
CA VAL A 56 7.96 -3.59 11.90
C VAL A 56 8.63 -4.96 11.98
N ARG A 57 9.97 -4.99 12.11
CA ARG A 57 10.72 -6.25 12.26
C ARG A 57 10.37 -6.97 13.57
N LYS A 58 10.22 -6.23 14.67
CA LYS A 58 9.92 -6.75 16.01
C LYS A 58 8.42 -6.98 16.27
N CYS A 59 7.54 -6.65 15.34
CA CYS A 59 6.10 -6.73 15.52
C CYS A 59 5.64 -8.16 15.92
N VAL A 60 5.02 -8.24 17.10
CA VAL A 60 4.53 -9.50 17.72
C VAL A 60 3.05 -9.77 17.46
N ALA A 61 2.35 -8.92 16.71
CA ALA A 61 0.93 -9.10 16.39
C ALA A 61 0.73 -10.20 15.34
N THR A 62 0.95 -11.46 15.72
CA THR A 62 0.91 -12.62 14.83
C THR A 62 -0.47 -12.91 14.26
N ASP A 63 -1.53 -12.46 14.92
CA ASP A 63 -2.91 -12.56 14.43
C ASP A 63 -3.25 -11.49 13.38
N CYS A 64 -2.34 -10.56 13.11
CA CYS A 64 -2.51 -9.55 12.06
C CYS A 64 -2.46 -10.22 10.67
N PRO A 65 -3.48 -10.06 9.81
CA PRO A 65 -3.46 -10.62 8.46
C PRO A 65 -2.30 -10.12 7.59
N LEU A 66 -1.74 -8.95 7.91
CA LEU A 66 -0.59 -8.37 7.21
C LEU A 66 0.75 -8.92 7.70
N TRP A 67 0.79 -9.63 8.83
CA TRP A 67 2.04 -10.10 9.46
C TRP A 67 2.95 -10.89 8.51
N PRO A 68 2.45 -11.81 7.65
CA PRO A 68 3.28 -12.52 6.67
C PRO A 68 3.93 -11.62 5.62
N TYR A 69 3.38 -10.44 5.37
CA TYR A 69 3.79 -9.52 4.29
C TYR A 69 4.57 -8.30 4.81
N ARG A 70 4.74 -8.16 6.13
CA ARG A 70 5.34 -6.98 6.77
C ARG A 70 6.76 -6.66 6.28
N MET A 71 7.46 -7.65 5.74
CA MET A 71 8.80 -7.50 5.15
C MET A 71 8.79 -7.01 3.69
N GLY A 72 7.63 -6.69 3.11
CA GLY A 72 7.52 -6.18 1.74
C GLY A 72 7.62 -7.26 0.66
N VAL A 73 7.63 -8.53 1.06
CA VAL A 73 7.66 -9.69 0.16
C VAL A 73 6.58 -10.67 0.61
N SER A 74 5.86 -11.26 -0.35
CA SER A 74 4.92 -12.33 -0.06
C SER A 74 5.65 -13.67 0.05
N PRO A 75 5.53 -14.40 1.17
CA PRO A 75 6.14 -15.72 1.30
C PRO A 75 5.50 -16.74 0.32
N PHE A 76 4.25 -16.51 -0.09
CA PHE A 76 3.44 -17.40 -0.91
C PHE A 76 3.68 -17.26 -2.43
N LEU A 77 4.52 -16.32 -2.86
CA LEU A 77 4.89 -16.22 -4.29
C LEU A 77 5.98 -17.24 -4.64
N SER A 78 5.89 -17.82 -5.84
CA SER A 78 6.97 -18.63 -6.40
C SER A 78 8.24 -17.81 -6.59
N ALA A 79 9.41 -18.46 -6.69
CA ALA A 79 10.68 -17.79 -6.94
C ALA A 79 10.62 -16.93 -8.22
N ASP A 80 10.03 -17.46 -9.30
CA ASP A 80 9.87 -16.72 -10.56
C ASP A 80 8.91 -15.54 -10.45
N ALA A 81 7.84 -15.67 -9.67
CA ALA A 81 6.92 -14.56 -9.40
C ALA A 81 7.58 -13.48 -8.54
N LYS A 82 8.44 -13.85 -7.57
CA LYS A 82 9.24 -12.92 -6.77
C LYS A 82 10.23 -12.15 -7.65
N ALA A 83 10.91 -12.82 -8.56
CA ALA A 83 11.87 -12.20 -9.49
C ALA A 83 11.21 -11.18 -10.43
N ARG A 84 10.03 -11.49 -10.97
CA ARG A 84 9.28 -10.59 -11.87
C ARG A 84 8.67 -9.37 -11.16
N GLY A 85 8.41 -9.46 -9.86
CA GLY A 85 7.84 -8.37 -9.05
C GLY A 85 8.85 -7.32 -8.58
N ALA A 86 10.15 -7.57 -8.73
CA ALA A 86 11.22 -6.64 -8.43
C ALA A 86 11.40 -5.62 -9.56
N GLY A 87 10.41 -4.75 -9.77
CA GLY A 87 10.58 -3.55 -10.61
C GLY A 87 11.60 -2.57 -10.00
N PRO A 88 12.21 -1.69 -10.81
CA PRO A 88 13.33 -0.83 -10.41
C PRO A 88 12.99 -0.06 -9.12
N GLY A 89 13.92 -0.14 -8.17
CA GLY A 89 13.73 0.32 -6.80
C GLY A 89 13.44 1.81 -6.68
N GLU A 90 12.43 2.15 -5.87
CA GLU A 90 12.40 3.42 -5.14
C GLU A 90 13.68 3.50 -4.30
N VAL A 91 14.41 4.61 -4.47
CA VAL A 91 15.60 4.99 -3.71
C VAL A 91 15.34 4.84 -2.21
N GLY A 92 16.29 4.20 -1.51
CA GLY A 92 16.21 4.05 -0.07
C GLY A 92 16.45 5.38 0.63
N ASP A 93 15.56 5.74 1.55
CA ASP A 93 15.87 6.69 2.62
C ASP A 93 16.75 5.96 3.64
N ALA A 94 17.94 6.54 3.84
CA ALA A 94 18.97 6.14 4.78
C ALA A 94 18.55 6.41 6.24
#